data_AF-A0A928XD55-F1
#
_entry.id   AF-A0A928XD55-F1
#
_cell.length_a   1.000
_cell.length_b   1.000
_cell.length_c   1.000
_cell.angle_alpha   90.00
_cell.angle_beta   90.00
_cell.angle_gamma   90.00
#
_symmetry.space_group_name_H-M   'P 1'
#
loop_
_entity.id
_entity.type
_entity.pdbx_description
1 polymer ?
#
loop_
_entity_poly.entity_id
_entity_poly.type
_entity_poly.pdbx_seq_one_letter_code
_entity_poly.pdbx_strand_id
1 'polypeptide(L)'
;MERELPKARAKRIIAVRERLESERRELEAARARYQEIIDRGAEALSRYDREIAYGGNDELARAGTLALLFNQAAWRKGRIACLDPDQA
;
A
#
# COMPACT_ATOMS: atom_id res chain seq x y z
N MET A 1 7.26 15.00 8.20
CA MET A 1 5.88 15.31 7.78
C MET A 1 5.67 16.80 7.54
N GLU A 2 6.06 17.69 8.46
CA GLU A 2 5.79 19.14 8.33
C GLU A 2 6.37 19.81 7.07
N ARG A 3 7.49 19.29 6.54
CA ARG A 3 8.16 19.86 5.36
C ARG A 3 7.34 19.80 4.06
N GLU A 4 6.36 18.91 3.96
CA GLU A 4 5.52 18.73 2.76
C GLU A 4 4.17 19.44 2.85
N LEU A 5 3.80 19.96 4.03
CA LEU A 5 2.48 20.53 4.25
C LEU A 5 2.46 22.05 4.01
N PRO A 6 1.36 22.60 3.45
CA PRO A 6 1.20 24.04 3.32
C PRO A 6 1.34 24.77 4.67
N LYS A 7 1.98 25.95 4.63
CA LYS A 7 2.12 26.83 5.81
C LYS A 7 0.76 27.35 6.31
N ALA A 8 -0.14 27.68 5.39
CA ALA A 8 -1.47 28.17 5.73
C ALA A 8 -2.35 27.09 6.36
N ARG A 9 -2.90 27.35 7.55
CA ARG A 9 -3.66 26.37 8.35
C ARG A 9 -4.82 25.72 7.58
N ALA A 10 -5.64 26.52 6.88
CA ALA A 10 -6.78 26.00 6.12
C ALA A 10 -6.33 25.03 5.01
N LYS A 11 -5.29 25.40 4.25
CA LYS A 11 -4.71 24.54 3.21
C LYS A 11 -4.07 23.28 3.78
N ARG A 12 -3.49 23.36 4.98
CA ARG A 12 -2.93 22.21 5.69
C ARG A 12 -4.01 21.20 6.07
N ILE A 13 -5.16 21.65 6.59
CA ILE A 13 -6.27 20.76 6.96
C ILE A 13 -6.78 20.00 5.72
N ILE A 14 -6.97 20.69 4.60
CA ILE A 14 -7.39 20.08 3.34
C ILE A 14 -6.37 19.04 2.88
N ALA A 15 -5.09 19.41 2.81
CA ALA A 15 -4.03 18.51 2.37
C ALA A 15 -3.89 17.26 3.26
N VAL A 16 -4.07 17.40 4.59
CA VAL A 16 -4.05 16.27 5.52
C VAL A 16 -5.24 15.33 5.27
N ARG A 17 -6.44 15.88 5.04
CA ARG A 17 -7.64 15.07 4.72
C ARG A 17 -7.51 14.32 3.40
N GLU A 18 -7.09 15.01 2.35
CA GLU A 18 -6.84 14.39 1.03
C GLU A 18 -5.80 13.26 1.14
N ARG A 19 -4.74 13.49 1.92
CA ARG A 19 -3.72 12.48 2.17
C ARG A 19 -4.29 11.30 2.94
N LEU A 20 -5.04 11.52 4.01
CA LEU A 20 -5.70 10.46 4.79
C LEU A 20 -6.60 9.59 3.90
N GLU A 21 -7.40 10.21 3.03
CA GLU A 21 -8.25 9.50 2.08
C GLU A 21 -7.44 8.71 1.04
N SER A 22 -6.30 9.23 0.59
CA SER A 22 -5.38 8.50 -0.29
C SER A 22 -4.81 7.27 0.40
N GLU A 23 -4.27 7.43 1.62
CA GLU A 23 -3.68 6.32 2.38
C GLU A 23 -4.71 5.21 2.66
N ARG A 24 -5.97 5.58 2.97
CA ARG A 24 -7.08 4.62 3.15
C ARG A 24 -7.39 3.86 1.87
N ARG A 25 -7.56 4.56 0.74
CA ARG A 25 -7.83 3.92 -0.57
C ARG A 25 -6.71 2.97 -0.96
N GLU A 26 -5.46 3.38 -0.80
CA GLU A 26 -4.32 2.55 -1.15
C GLU A 26 -4.13 1.37 -0.19
N LEU A 27 -4.49 1.51 1.09
CA LEU A 27 -4.49 0.39 2.04
C LEU A 27 -5.50 -0.67 1.61
N GLU A 28 -6.72 -0.27 1.25
CA GLU A 28 -7.73 -1.21 0.74
C GLU A 28 -7.31 -1.85 -0.58
N ALA A 29 -6.71 -1.10 -1.49
CA ALA A 29 -6.16 -1.66 -2.73
C ALA A 29 -5.06 -2.69 -2.45
N ALA A 30 -4.14 -2.42 -1.51
CA ALA A 30 -3.10 -3.36 -1.13
C ALA A 30 -3.69 -4.64 -0.50
N ARG A 31 -4.73 -4.51 0.34
CA ARG A 31 -5.45 -5.66 0.93
C ARG A 31 -6.15 -6.51 -0.12
N ALA A 32 -6.90 -5.87 -1.02
CA ALA A 32 -7.60 -6.57 -2.10
C ALA A 32 -6.61 -7.32 -2.99
N ARG A 33 -5.49 -6.68 -3.36
CA ARG A 33 -4.45 -7.31 -4.16
C ARG A 33 -3.75 -8.46 -3.42
N TYR A 34 -3.51 -8.30 -2.12
CA TYR A 34 -2.94 -9.37 -1.30
C TYR A 34 -3.86 -10.59 -1.30
N GLN A 35 -5.16 -10.38 -1.06
CA GLN A 35 -6.15 -11.45 -1.06
C GLN A 35 -6.25 -12.14 -2.43
N GLU A 36 -6.24 -11.38 -3.53
CA GLU A 36 -6.24 -11.95 -4.88
C GLU A 36 -5.06 -12.91 -5.11
N ILE A 37 -3.87 -12.58 -4.61
CA ILE A 37 -2.67 -13.44 -4.72
C ILE A 37 -2.72 -14.63 -3.77
N ILE A 38 -3.41 -14.52 -2.64
CA ILE A 38 -3.70 -15.66 -1.78
C ILE A 38 -4.60 -16.66 -2.52
N ASP A 39 -5.67 -16.16 -3.15
CA ASP A 39 -6.70 -16.97 -3.79
C ASP A 39 -6.24 -17.59 -5.11
N ARG A 40 -5.54 -16.82 -5.95
CA ARG A 40 -5.16 -17.22 -7.32
C ARG A 40 -3.67 -17.55 -7.48
N GLY A 41 -2.87 -17.36 -6.42
CA GLY A 41 -1.43 -17.63 -6.46
C GLY A 41 -0.68 -16.76 -7.47
N ALA A 42 0.33 -17.34 -8.12
CA ALA A 42 1.16 -16.65 -9.11
C ALA A 42 0.38 -16.23 -10.36
N GLU A 43 -0.77 -16.84 -10.66
CA GLU A 43 -1.61 -16.47 -11.81
C GLU A 43 -2.20 -15.06 -11.69
N ALA A 44 -2.32 -14.53 -10.48
CA ALA A 44 -2.70 -13.13 -10.26
C ALA A 44 -1.60 -12.15 -10.68
N LEU A 45 -0.34 -12.60 -10.76
CA LEU A 45 0.81 -11.76 -11.03
C LEU A 45 0.98 -11.47 -12.52
N SER A 46 1.60 -10.32 -12.81
CA SER A 46 1.94 -9.97 -14.18
C SER A 46 2.98 -10.95 -14.74
N ARG A 47 3.03 -11.06 -16.07
CA ARG A 47 4.07 -11.83 -16.75
C ARG A 47 5.47 -11.30 -16.39
N TYR A 48 5.61 -9.98 -16.28
CA TYR A 48 6.87 -9.35 -15.90
C TYR A 48 7.34 -9.81 -14.51
N ASP A 49 6.44 -9.81 -13.52
CA ASP A 49 6.80 -10.23 -12.16
C ASP A 49 7.26 -11.69 -12.17
N ARG A 50 6.47 -12.58 -12.78
CA ARG A 50 6.78 -14.01 -12.82
C ARG A 50 8.08 -14.30 -13.57
N GLU A 51 8.21 -13.80 -14.80
CA GLU A 51 9.29 -14.24 -15.71
C GLU A 51 10.55 -13.40 -15.59
N ILE A 52 10.43 -12.09 -15.30
CA ILE A 52 11.56 -11.16 -15.35
C ILE A 52 12.07 -10.82 -13.95
N ALA A 53 11.19 -10.35 -13.07
CA ALA A 53 11.61 -9.92 -11.73
C ALA A 53 12.07 -11.10 -10.86
N TYR A 54 11.41 -12.25 -11.01
CA TYR A 54 11.68 -13.46 -10.22
C TYR A 54 12.19 -14.64 -11.07
N GLY A 55 12.59 -14.40 -12.32
CA GLY A 55 13.30 -15.39 -13.15
C GLY A 55 12.52 -16.66 -13.47
N GLY A 56 11.19 -16.59 -13.52
CA GLY A 56 10.32 -17.74 -13.79
C GLY A 56 10.01 -18.61 -12.57
N ASN A 57 10.42 -18.21 -11.37
CA ASN A 57 10.07 -18.92 -10.14
C ASN A 57 8.77 -18.36 -9.54
N ASP A 58 7.66 -19.04 -9.84
CA ASP A 58 6.31 -18.63 -9.42
C ASP A 58 6.11 -18.62 -7.90
N GLU A 59 6.73 -19.55 -7.16
CA GLU A 59 6.66 -19.57 -5.70
C GLU A 59 7.37 -18.36 -5.09
N LEU A 60 8.57 -18.06 -5.59
CA LEU A 60 9.34 -16.90 -5.16
C LEU A 60 8.63 -15.60 -5.54
N ALA A 61 8.04 -15.53 -6.74
CA ALA A 61 7.29 -14.38 -7.20
C ALA A 61 6.08 -14.11 -6.30
N ARG A 62 5.33 -15.16 -5.96
CA ARG A 62 4.20 -15.08 -5.02
C ARG A 62 4.65 -14.62 -3.65
N ALA A 63 5.65 -15.28 -3.06
CA ALA A 63 6.14 -14.97 -1.72
C ALA A 63 6.69 -13.54 -1.63
N GLY A 64 7.51 -13.13 -2.59
CA GLY A 64 8.08 -11.79 -2.66
C GLY A 64 7.01 -10.71 -2.80
N THR A 65 6.02 -10.92 -3.68
CA THR A 65 4.93 -9.97 -3.88
C THR A 65 4.04 -9.84 -2.64
N LEU A 66 3.72 -10.95 -1.98
CA LEU A 66 2.97 -10.93 -0.72
C LEU A 66 3.74 -10.17 0.37
N ALA A 67 5.06 -10.37 0.50
CA ALA A 67 5.88 -9.64 1.46
C ALA A 67 5.88 -8.13 1.17
N LEU A 68 5.97 -7.72 -0.10
CA LEU A 68 5.89 -6.31 -0.50
C LEU A 68 4.53 -5.70 -0.13
N LEU A 69 3.43 -6.38 -0.45
CA LEU A 69 2.08 -5.90 -0.14
C LEU A 69 1.83 -5.83 1.38
N PHE A 70 2.34 -6.78 2.16
CA PHE A 70 2.28 -6.74 3.61
C PHE A 70 2.99 -5.49 4.17
N ASN A 71 4.22 -5.25 3.72
CA ASN A 71 4.99 -4.08 4.15
C ASN A 71 4.30 -2.77 3.75
N GLN A 72 3.78 -2.72 2.53
CA GLN A 72 3.00 -1.60 2.02
C GLN A 72 1.74 -1.32 2.85
N ALA A 73 1.01 -2.36 3.27
CA ALA A 73 -0.16 -2.23 4.12
C ALA A 73 0.21 -1.76 5.54
N ALA A 74 1.28 -2.33 6.13
CA ALA A 74 1.78 -1.94 7.44
C ALA A 74 2.22 -0.47 7.48
N TRP A 75 2.96 -0.04 6.46
CA TRP A 75 3.39 1.36 6.31
C TRP A 75 2.20 2.33 6.23
N ARG A 76 1.19 2.00 5.41
CA ARG A 76 -0.02 2.82 5.27
C ARG A 76 -0.84 2.89 6.55
N LYS A 77 -0.98 1.77 7.28
CA LYS A 77 -1.60 1.76 8.62
C LYS A 77 -0.92 2.75 9.56
N GLY A 78 0.42 2.73 9.62
CA GLY A 78 1.18 3.68 10.45
C GLY A 78 0.94 5.13 10.04
N ARG A 79 0.86 5.41 8.73
CA ARG A 79 0.59 6.75 8.21
C ARG A 79 -0.83 7.22 8.51
N ILE A 80 -1.82 6.35 8.40
CA ILE A 80 -3.20 6.62 8.80
C ILE A 80 -3.23 6.96 10.29
N ALA A 81 -2.59 6.16 11.15
CA ALA A 81 -2.52 6.44 12.58
C ALA A 81 -1.85 7.79 12.91
N CYS A 82 -0.87 8.23 12.13
CA CYS A 82 -0.28 9.56 12.27
C CYS A 82 -1.19 10.70 11.80
N LEU A 83 -2.06 10.46 10.81
CA LEU A 83 -2.94 11.48 10.21
C LEU A 83 -4.31 11.54 10.91
N ASP A 84 -4.73 10.45 11.53
CA ASP A 84 -5.99 10.26 12.25
C ASP A 84 -5.78 9.40 13.50
N PRO A 85 -5.18 9.97 14.57
CA PRO A 85 -4.82 9.23 15.78
C PRO A 85 -6.02 8.68 16.54
N ASP A 86 -7.20 9.28 16.36
CA ASP A 86 -8.43 8.89 17.04
C ASP A 86 -9.03 7.59 16.48
N GLN A 87 -8.48 7.07 15.37
CA GLN A 87 -8.88 5.81 14.73
C GLN A 87 -7.76 4.77 14.66
N ALA A 88 -6.66 4.98 15.38
CA ALA A 88 -5.49 4.09 15.40
C ALA A 88 -5.65 2.90 16.36
#